data_AF-A0A1M6CBI3-F1
#
_entry.id   AF-A0A1M6CBI3-F1
#
_cell.length_a   1.000
_cell.length_b   1.000
_cell.length_c   1.000
_cell.angle_alpha   90.00
_cell.angle_beta   90.00
_cell.angle_gamma   90.00
#
_symmetry.space_group_name_H-M   'P 1'
#
loop_
_entity.id
_entity.type
_entity.pdbx_description
1 polymer ?
#
loop_
_entity_poly.entity_id
_entity_poly.type
_entity_poly.pdbx_seq_one_letter_code
_entity_poly.pdbx_strand_id
1 'polypeptide(L)' 'MIFDKHANLKYKFGKRHFWAEGCYVSTVGLNEATIKKYIQEQEKHDIMIDKLSVK' A
#
# COMPACT_ATOMS: atom_id res chain seq x y z
N MET A 1 -11.48 4.46 -11.25
CA MET A 1 -10.73 4.00 -10.05
C MET A 1 -11.36 4.55 -8.78
N ILE A 2 -11.05 3.99 -7.59
CA ILE A 2 -11.70 4.33 -6.30
C ILE A 2 -11.76 5.85 -6.02
N PHE A 3 -10.73 6.60 -6.42
CA PHE A 3 -10.65 8.04 -6.25
C PHE A 3 -11.53 8.85 -7.21
N ASP A 4 -11.99 8.25 -8.30
CA ASP A 4 -12.97 8.88 -9.22
C ASP A 4 -14.38 8.78 -8.64
N LYS A 5 -14.66 7.75 -7.84
CA LYS A 5 -15.94 7.56 -7.13
C LYS A 5 -15.96 8.21 -5.75
N HIS A 6 -14.80 8.39 -5.13
CA HIS A 6 -14.64 8.95 -3.78
C HIS A 6 -13.61 10.09 -3.79
N ALA A 7 -13.99 11.23 -4.36
CA ALA A 7 -13.10 12.39 -4.53
C ALA A 7 -12.56 12.94 -3.20
N ASN A 8 -13.32 12.82 -2.12
CA ASN A 8 -12.93 13.14 -0.75
C ASN A 8 -11.71 12.34 -0.26
N LEU A 9 -11.49 11.13 -0.77
CA LEU A 9 -10.30 10.35 -0.42
C LEU A 9 -9.02 10.93 -1.06
N LYS A 10 -9.10 11.61 -2.23
CA LYS A 10 -7.93 12.31 -2.81
C LYS A 10 -7.41 13.40 -1.86
N TYR A 11 -8.29 14.10 -1.16
CA TYR A 11 -7.86 15.15 -0.23
C TYR A 11 -7.14 14.56 0.99
N LYS A 12 -7.60 13.41 1.48
CA LYS A 12 -7.03 12.72 2.64
C LYS A 12 -5.70 12.03 2.34
N PHE A 13 -5.55 11.47 1.14
CA PHE A 13 -4.37 10.70 0.75
C PHE A 13 -3.43 11.45 -0.21
N GLY A 14 -3.79 12.66 -0.66
CA GLY A 14 -2.94 13.50 -1.50
C GLY A 14 -2.60 12.84 -2.84
N LYS A 15 -1.30 12.81 -3.19
CA LYS A 15 -0.78 12.14 -4.38
C LYS A 15 -0.55 10.63 -4.19
N ARG A 16 -0.94 10.05 -3.05
CA ARG A 16 -0.68 8.63 -2.77
C ARG A 16 -1.53 7.72 -3.65
N HIS A 17 -0.94 6.59 -4.01
CA HIS A 17 -1.64 5.49 -4.65
C HIS A 17 -2.56 4.81 -3.63
N PHE A 18 -3.72 4.34 -4.10
CA PHE A 18 -4.67 3.64 -3.22
C PHE A 18 -4.19 2.24 -2.84
N TRP A 19 -3.48 1.59 -3.76
CA TRP A 19 -2.86 0.29 -3.56
C TRP A 19 -1.37 0.49 -3.32
N ALA A 20 -0.79 -0.39 -2.49
CA ALA A 20 0.66 -0.58 -2.45
C ALA A 20 1.17 -1.01 -3.83
N GLU A 21 2.45 -0.74 -4.12
CA GLU A 21 3.07 -1.11 -5.40
C GLU A 21 3.24 -2.63 -5.55
N GLY A 22 3.40 -3.34 -4.43
CA GLY A 22 3.57 -4.79 -4.42
C GLY A 22 2.26 -5.56 -4.17
N CYS A 23 2.26 -6.85 -4.56
CA CYS A 23 1.26 -7.81 -4.10
C CYS A 23 1.91 -9.13 -3.64
N TYR A 24 1.25 -9.80 -2.70
CA TYR A 24 1.58 -11.16 -2.27
C TYR A 24 0.49 -12.12 -2.76
N VAL A 25 0.91 -13.23 -3.38
CA VAL A 25 0.01 -14.24 -3.94
C VAL A 25 0.44 -15.62 -3.44
N SER A 26 -0.52 -16.41 -2.96
CA SER A 26 -0.33 -17.83 -2.63
C SER A 26 -1.38 -18.66 -3.35
N THR A 27 -0.97 -19.80 -3.92
CA THR A 27 -1.83 -20.67 -4.72
C THR A 27 -2.53 -21.75 -3.90
N VAL A 28 -2.00 -22.10 -2.73
CA VAL A 28 -2.60 -23.04 -1.76
C VAL A 28 -1.95 -22.86 -0.39
N GLY A 29 -2.78 -22.75 0.65
CA GLY A 29 -2.33 -22.53 2.03
C GLY A 29 -2.03 -21.06 2.34
N LEU A 30 -2.70 -20.54 3.38
CA LEU A 30 -2.41 -19.22 3.95
C LEU A 30 -1.39 -19.39 5.08
N ASN A 31 -0.23 -18.74 4.94
CA ASN A 31 0.71 -18.59 6.03
C ASN A 31 0.58 -17.20 6.62
N GLU A 32 -0.17 -17.09 7.74
CA GLU A 32 -0.43 -15.82 8.42
C GLU A 32 0.87 -15.08 8.78
N ALA A 33 1.89 -15.80 9.24
CA ALA A 33 3.17 -15.20 9.61
C ALA A 33 3.86 -14.56 8.40
N THR A 34 3.81 -15.21 7.23
CA THR A 34 4.36 -14.66 5.98
C THR A 34 3.57 -13.45 5.50
N ILE A 35 2.24 -13.50 5.54
CA ILE A 35 1.38 -12.37 5.14
C ILE A 35 1.63 -11.16 6.04
N LYS A 36 1.70 -11.38 7.37
CA LYS A 36 1.98 -10.32 8.35
C LYS A 36 3.34 -9.69 8.11
N LYS A 37 4.36 -10.51 7.86
CA LYS A 37 5.70 -10.02 7.52
C LYS A 37 5.69 -9.18 6.25
N TYR A 38 5.03 -9.67 5.19
CA TYR A 38 4.93 -8.97 3.92
C TYR A 38 4.27 -7.59 4.07
N ILE A 39 3.12 -7.51 4.77
CA ILE A 39 2.43 -6.25 5.02
C ILE A 39 3.35 -5.26 5.76
N GLN A 40 4.02 -5.70 6.83
CA GLN A 40 4.90 -4.83 7.62
C GLN A 40 6.11 -4.31 6.83
N GLU A 41 6.67 -5.14 5.95
CA GLU A 41 7.79 -4.75 5.09
C GLU A 41 7.35 -3.78 3.99
N GLN A 42 6.21 -4.04 3.36
CA GLN A 42 5.62 -3.16 2.36
C GLN A 42 5.27 -1.78 2.95
N GLU A 43 4.62 -1.73 4.12
CA GLU A 43 4.30 -0.47 4.80
C GLU A 43 5.54 0.36 5.11
N LYS A 44 6.62 -0.28 5.59
CA LYS A 44 7.89 0.41 5.88
C LYS A 44 8.52 0.99 4.61
N HIS A 45 8.50 0.23 3.52
CA HIS A 45 9.04 0.66 2.24
C HIS A 45 8.24 1.84 1.68
N ASP A 46 6.91 1.75 1.66
CA ASP A 46 6.02 2.79 1.17
C ASP A 46 6.19 4.10 1.98
N ILE A 47 6.34 4.00 3.31
CA ILE A 47 6.65 5.16 4.17
C ILE A 47 8.00 5.80 3.80
N MET A 48 9.02 4.99 3.50
CA MET A 48 10.34 5.48 3.13
C MET A 48 10.31 6.21 1.78
N ILE A 49 9.65 5.63 0.77
CA ILE A 49 9.47 6.25 -0.55
C ILE A 49 8.69 7.56 -0.42
N ASP A 50 7.58 7.56 0.32
CA ASP A 50 6.77 8.76 0.56
C ASP A 50 7.61 9.90 1.14
N LYS A 51 8.46 9.62 2.13
CA LYS A 51 9.34 10.62 2.75
C LYS A 51 10.38 11.18 1.79
N LEU A 52 10.88 10.36 0.87
CA LEU A 52 11.84 10.79 -0.15
C LEU A 52 11.19 11.64 -1.26
N SER A 53 9.88 11.46 -1.49
CA SER A 53 9.11 12.18 -2.51
C SER A 53 8.75 13.63 -2.13
N VAL A 54 8.92 14.00 -0.86
CA VAL A 54 8.74 15.38 -0.36
C VAL A 54 10.01 16.18 -0.66
N LYS A 55 10.15 16.65 -1.90
CA LYS A 55 11.05 17.73 -2.32
C LYS A 55 10.26 18.84 -2.97
#